data_AF-A0A8S1J7Q6-F1
#
_entry.id   AF-A0A8S1J7Q6-F1
#
_cell.length_a   1.000
_cell.length_b   1.000
_cell.length_c   1.000
_cell.angle_alpha   90.00
_cell.angle_beta   90.00
_cell.angle_gamma   90.00
#
_symmetry.space_group_name_H-M   'P 1'
#
loop_
_entity.id
_entity.type
_entity.pdbx_description
1 polymer ?
#
loop_
_entity_poly.entity_id
_entity_poly.type
_entity_poly.pdbx_seq_one_letter_code
_entity_poly.pdbx_strand_id
1 'polypeptide(L)'
;VGQQREALLEVVSGVNGFAGLRTGEQGIAMRRAARQLVLLLGKLGRLMSDVLAPGDHTAMASVLMEAVASQIVTAILGQSNISIQELPTILSTVVEEGPTVILQLSQPPPPGSQGPQSVPAADGGPQGSDGTPKVMGPLDEDLKFLMQQTFIKRTPSLNKLHRLLAILEARLGQIVEWWDRGTLREAGFSSEEVRRLIYSCFEHSDYREDCISHVR
;
A
#
# COMPACT_ATOMS: atom_id res chain seq x y z
N VAL A 1 -12.35 14.00 18.64
CA VAL A 1 -12.82 14.17 17.23
C VAL A 1 -11.92 15.10 16.40
N GLY A 2 -11.33 16.17 16.96
CA GLY A 2 -10.41 17.06 16.22
C GLY A 2 -9.09 16.39 15.77
N GLN A 3 -8.47 15.59 16.63
CA GLN A 3 -7.15 14.97 16.38
C GLN A 3 -7.14 13.96 15.22
N GLN A 4 -8.20 13.15 15.07
CA GLN A 4 -8.34 12.21 13.95
C GLN A 4 -8.53 12.94 12.61
N ARG A 5 -9.27 14.06 12.61
CA ARG A 5 -9.45 14.91 11.43
C ARG A 5 -8.13 15.58 11.03
N GLU A 6 -7.34 16.04 11.99
CA GLU A 6 -6.03 16.65 11.74
C GLU A 6 -5.01 15.63 11.18
N ALA A 7 -4.95 14.43 11.75
CA ALA A 7 -4.10 13.35 11.23
C ALA A 7 -4.51 12.91 9.80
N LEU A 8 -5.82 12.84 9.51
CA LEU A 8 -6.33 12.61 8.16
C LEU A 8 -5.97 13.75 7.20
N LEU A 9 -6.07 15.01 7.64
CA LEU A 9 -5.72 16.17 6.83
C LEU A 9 -4.20 16.27 6.59
N GLU A 10 -3.37 15.79 7.53
CA GLU A 10 -1.92 15.71 7.39
C GLU A 10 -1.51 14.58 6.41
N VAL A 11 -2.22 13.44 6.45
CA VAL A 11 -2.09 12.38 5.45
C VAL A 11 -2.49 12.89 4.06
N VAL A 12 -3.61 13.61 3.94
CA VAL A 12 -4.08 14.25 2.70
C VAL A 12 -3.11 15.31 2.19
N SER A 13 -2.53 16.14 3.07
CA SER A 13 -1.57 17.18 2.67
C SER A 13 -0.23 16.60 2.20
N GLY A 14 0.21 15.48 2.78
CA GLY A 14 1.36 14.72 2.29
C GLY A 14 1.15 14.10 0.90
N VAL A 15 -0.08 13.68 0.58
CA VAL A 15 -0.42 13.09 -0.72
C VAL A 15 -0.48 14.14 -1.86
N ASN A 16 -0.76 15.41 -1.55
CA ASN A 16 -0.68 16.49 -2.55
C ASN A 16 0.73 16.72 -3.10
N GLY A 17 1.77 16.18 -2.45
CA GLY A 17 3.12 16.16 -3.03
C GLY A 17 3.17 15.42 -4.36
N PHE A 18 2.39 14.34 -4.54
CA PHE A 18 2.42 13.43 -5.71
C PHE A 18 2.19 14.15 -7.04
N ALA A 19 1.41 15.22 -7.03
CA ALA A 19 1.13 16.06 -8.19
C ALA A 19 2.33 16.90 -8.69
N GLY A 20 3.45 16.95 -7.94
CA GLY A 20 4.60 17.80 -8.23
C GLY A 20 5.82 17.14 -8.88
N LEU A 21 5.85 15.82 -9.14
CA LEU A 21 7.03 15.09 -9.65
C LEU A 21 7.39 15.46 -11.10
N ARG A 22 8.25 16.47 -11.27
CA ARG A 22 8.79 16.88 -12.58
C ARG A 22 10.32 16.90 -12.63
N THR A 23 11.04 16.85 -11.50
CA THR A 23 12.51 16.94 -11.41
C THR A 23 13.14 15.94 -10.43
N GLY A 24 14.45 15.70 -10.55
CA GLY A 24 15.20 14.77 -9.69
C GLY A 24 15.20 15.13 -8.19
N GLU A 25 15.22 16.41 -7.84
CA GLU A 25 15.08 16.86 -6.43
C GLU A 25 13.69 16.56 -5.87
N GLN A 26 12.64 16.68 -6.70
CA GLN A 26 11.28 16.33 -6.32
C GLN A 26 11.12 14.82 -6.11
N GLY A 27 11.89 13.99 -6.82
CA GLY A 27 11.95 12.54 -6.59
C GLY A 27 12.47 12.17 -5.20
N ILE A 28 13.50 12.86 -4.69
CA ILE A 28 14.01 12.64 -3.32
C ILE A 28 12.99 13.07 -2.28
N ALA A 29 12.39 14.26 -2.44
CA ALA A 29 11.35 14.75 -1.54
C ALA A 29 10.15 13.79 -1.50
N MET A 30 9.78 13.22 -2.65
CA MET A 30 8.69 12.27 -2.74
C MET A 30 8.99 10.94 -2.09
N ARG A 31 10.16 10.35 -2.34
CA ARG A 31 10.55 9.11 -1.65
C ARG A 31 10.47 9.28 -0.15
N ARG A 32 10.89 10.45 0.36
CA ARG A 32 10.74 10.79 1.77
C ARG A 32 9.26 10.88 2.17
N ALA A 33 8.42 11.57 1.39
CA ALA A 33 6.99 11.68 1.64
C ALA A 33 6.28 10.31 1.66
N ALA A 34 6.57 9.43 0.70
CA ALA A 34 6.06 8.07 0.64
C ALA A 34 6.47 7.25 1.88
N ARG A 35 7.74 7.32 2.30
CA ARG A 35 8.20 6.69 3.56
C ARG A 35 7.51 7.26 4.78
N GLN A 36 7.32 8.58 4.85
CA GLN A 36 6.58 9.21 5.95
C GLN A 36 5.12 8.76 5.98
N LEU A 37 4.47 8.66 4.82
CA LEU A 37 3.11 8.14 4.69
C LEU A 37 3.02 6.72 5.25
N VAL A 38 3.90 5.80 4.84
CA VAL A 38 3.95 4.42 5.37
C VAL A 38 4.19 4.43 6.88
N LEU A 39 5.13 5.25 7.39
CA LEU A 39 5.39 5.37 8.83
C LEU A 39 4.16 5.85 9.61
N LEU A 40 3.42 6.83 9.09
CA LEU A 40 2.20 7.35 9.70
C LEU A 40 1.09 6.31 9.68
N LEU A 41 0.90 5.60 8.56
CA LEU A 41 -0.06 4.49 8.47
C LEU A 41 0.25 3.41 9.50
N GLY A 42 1.52 3.05 9.70
CA GLY A 42 1.93 2.09 10.72
C GLY A 42 1.73 2.56 12.15
N LYS A 43 1.95 3.85 12.44
CA LYS A 43 1.62 4.43 13.77
C LYS A 43 0.11 4.39 14.04
N LEU A 44 -0.69 4.77 13.05
CA LEU A 44 -2.15 4.74 13.14
C LEU A 44 -2.66 3.31 13.29
N GLY A 45 -2.14 2.35 12.53
CA GLY A 45 -2.48 0.93 12.65
C GLY A 45 -2.32 0.42 14.08
N ARG A 46 -1.14 0.65 14.68
CA ARG A 46 -0.89 0.28 16.09
C ARG A 46 -1.88 0.93 17.06
N LEU A 47 -2.06 2.25 16.98
CA LEU A 47 -2.99 2.98 17.85
C LEU A 47 -4.43 2.47 17.72
N MET A 48 -4.86 2.13 16.51
CA MET A 48 -6.18 1.56 16.27
C MET A 48 -6.27 0.14 16.81
N SER A 49 -5.22 -0.68 16.66
CA SER A 49 -5.20 -2.06 17.16
C SER A 49 -5.21 -2.16 18.69
N ASP A 50 -4.72 -1.13 19.39
CA ASP A 50 -4.75 -1.06 20.85
C ASP A 50 -6.15 -0.76 21.40
N VAL A 51 -7.05 -0.20 20.57
CA VAL A 51 -8.37 0.31 20.98
C VAL A 51 -9.53 -0.45 20.33
N LEU A 52 -9.34 -1.01 19.14
CA LEU A 52 -10.39 -1.62 18.32
C LEU A 52 -10.27 -3.15 18.26
N ALA A 53 -11.42 -3.81 18.14
CA ALA A 53 -11.45 -5.23 17.79
C ALA A 53 -10.84 -5.45 16.39
N PRO A 54 -10.28 -6.65 16.09
CA PRO A 54 -9.60 -6.91 14.81
C PRO A 54 -10.46 -6.60 13.57
N GLY A 55 -11.76 -6.90 13.61
CA GLY A 55 -12.69 -6.60 12.52
C GLY A 55 -12.87 -5.10 12.27
N ASP A 56 -13.06 -4.31 13.33
CA ASP A 56 -13.21 -2.86 13.25
C ASP A 56 -11.90 -2.17 12.86
N HIS A 57 -10.76 -2.71 13.34
CA HIS A 57 -9.44 -2.29 12.92
C HIS A 57 -9.26 -2.45 11.40
N THR A 58 -9.53 -3.63 10.84
CA THR A 58 -9.43 -3.87 9.40
C THR A 58 -10.39 -3.01 8.60
N ALA A 59 -11.62 -2.79 9.11
CA ALA A 59 -12.57 -1.89 8.47
C ALA A 59 -12.02 -0.46 8.39
N MET A 60 -11.51 0.09 9.50
CA MET A 60 -10.93 1.44 9.53
C MET A 60 -9.65 1.54 8.68
N ALA A 61 -8.76 0.55 8.78
CA ALA A 61 -7.55 0.47 7.98
C ALA A 61 -7.84 0.46 6.48
N SER A 62 -8.88 -0.27 6.04
CA SER A 62 -9.29 -0.28 4.63
C SER A 62 -9.80 1.08 4.15
N VAL A 63 -10.53 1.82 4.99
CA VAL A 63 -11.01 3.17 4.65
C VAL A 63 -9.84 4.15 4.51
N LEU A 64 -8.88 4.10 5.44
CA LEU A 64 -7.69 4.95 5.39
C LEU A 64 -6.84 4.63 4.15
N MET A 65 -6.59 3.35 3.89
CA MET A 65 -5.78 2.93 2.75
C MET A 65 -6.45 3.28 1.43
N GLU A 66 -7.77 3.12 1.31
CA GLU A 66 -8.52 3.52 0.13
C GLU A 66 -8.43 5.03 -0.10
N ALA A 67 -8.61 5.84 0.94
CA ALA A 67 -8.52 7.30 0.83
C ALA A 67 -7.12 7.77 0.37
N VAL A 68 -6.06 7.13 0.86
CA VAL A 68 -4.68 7.41 0.45
C VAL A 68 -4.44 6.96 -0.99
N ALA A 69 -4.76 5.71 -1.31
CA ALA A 69 -4.55 5.17 -2.64
C ALA A 69 -5.36 5.93 -3.71
N SER A 70 -6.61 6.28 -3.42
CA SER A 70 -7.48 7.04 -4.32
C SER A 70 -6.90 8.42 -4.64
N GLN A 71 -6.34 9.11 -3.64
CA GLN A 71 -5.68 10.39 -3.86
C GLN A 71 -4.39 10.25 -4.66
N ILE A 72 -3.56 9.23 -4.41
CA ILE A 72 -2.34 8.97 -5.20
C ILE A 72 -2.71 8.67 -6.66
N VAL A 73 -3.70 7.80 -6.90
CA VAL A 73 -4.20 7.49 -8.24
C VAL A 73 -4.70 8.74 -8.93
N THR A 74 -5.50 9.57 -8.25
CA THR A 74 -6.03 10.82 -8.80
C THR A 74 -4.91 11.81 -9.12
N ALA A 75 -3.91 11.94 -8.24
CA ALA A 75 -2.77 12.82 -8.44
C ALA A 75 -1.94 12.40 -9.66
N ILE A 76 -1.68 11.10 -9.84
CA ILE A 76 -0.86 10.60 -10.96
C ILE A 76 -1.65 10.64 -12.27
N LEU A 77 -2.88 10.11 -12.28
CA LEU A 77 -3.69 10.09 -13.49
C LEU A 77 -4.19 11.49 -13.89
N GLY A 78 -4.13 12.47 -12.98
CA GLY A 78 -4.39 13.89 -13.29
C GLY A 78 -3.21 14.62 -13.91
N GLN A 79 -1.99 14.04 -13.92
CA GLN A 79 -0.81 14.66 -14.50
C GLN A 79 -0.74 14.43 -16.02
N SER A 80 -0.34 15.48 -16.75
CA SER A 80 -0.09 15.42 -18.19
C SER A 80 1.31 14.90 -18.56
N ASN A 81 2.23 14.82 -17.58
CA ASN A 81 3.58 14.33 -17.76
C ASN A 81 3.99 13.52 -16.53
N ILE A 82 4.21 12.23 -16.70
CA ILE A 82 4.48 11.27 -15.62
C ILE A 82 5.96 10.89 -15.68
N SER A 83 6.68 11.07 -14.57
CA SER A 83 8.08 10.63 -14.48
C SER A 83 8.16 9.10 -14.33
N ILE A 84 8.50 8.40 -15.42
CA ILE A 84 8.55 6.93 -15.45
C ILE A 84 9.76 6.39 -14.65
N GLN A 85 10.82 7.19 -14.47
CA GLN A 85 12.05 6.71 -13.83
C GLN A 85 11.92 6.53 -12.32
N GLU A 86 11.20 7.43 -11.65
CA GLU A 86 11.19 7.48 -10.18
C GLU A 86 9.86 7.03 -9.57
N LEU A 87 8.77 7.17 -10.32
CA LEU A 87 7.44 6.86 -9.85
C LEU A 87 7.25 5.37 -9.48
N PRO A 88 7.77 4.38 -10.23
CA PRO A 88 7.63 2.97 -9.86
C PRO A 88 8.21 2.67 -8.48
N THR A 89 9.45 3.12 -8.23
CA THR A 89 10.15 2.95 -6.94
C THR A 89 9.42 3.61 -5.78
N ILE A 90 8.82 4.78 -6.01
CA ILE A 90 8.06 5.49 -4.99
C ILE A 90 6.74 4.77 -4.70
N LEU A 91 6.04 4.34 -5.75
CA LEU A 91 4.76 3.65 -5.63
C LEU A 91 4.89 2.29 -4.97
N SER A 92 5.92 1.51 -5.32
CA SER A 92 6.15 0.18 -4.72
C SER A 92 6.24 0.27 -3.20
N THR A 93 6.90 1.29 -2.67
CA THR A 93 6.98 1.53 -1.21
C THR A 93 5.59 1.63 -0.57
N VAL A 94 4.69 2.44 -1.14
CA VAL A 94 3.34 2.64 -0.59
C VAL A 94 2.47 1.41 -0.78
N VAL A 95 2.59 0.77 -1.94
CA VAL A 95 1.78 -0.35 -2.38
C VAL A 95 2.12 -1.64 -1.61
N GLU A 96 3.38 -1.91 -1.37
CA GLU A 96 3.84 -3.14 -0.69
C GLU A 96 3.86 -2.98 0.84
N GLU A 97 4.40 -1.86 1.34
CA GLU A 97 4.57 -1.67 2.79
C GLU A 97 3.28 -1.15 3.44
N GLY A 98 2.53 -0.28 2.76
CA GLY A 98 1.34 0.40 3.31
C GLY A 98 0.29 -0.55 3.90
N PRO A 99 -0.21 -1.55 3.13
CA PRO A 99 -1.18 -2.52 3.64
C PRO A 99 -0.62 -3.33 4.81
N THR A 100 0.65 -3.71 4.75
CA THR A 100 1.32 -4.50 5.78
C THR A 100 1.37 -3.74 7.10
N VAL A 101 1.84 -2.49 7.09
CA VAL A 101 2.02 -1.70 8.32
C VAL A 101 0.70 -1.25 8.93
N ILE A 102 -0.33 -0.97 8.13
CA ILE A 102 -1.63 -0.53 8.67
C ILE A 102 -2.46 -1.70 9.21
N LEU A 103 -2.25 -2.91 8.70
CA LEU A 103 -2.90 -4.13 9.19
C LEU A 103 -2.13 -4.82 10.32
N GLN A 104 -0.93 -4.36 10.65
CA GLN A 104 -0.19 -4.87 11.81
C GLN A 104 -1.00 -4.67 13.08
N LEU A 105 -1.59 -5.77 13.57
CA LEU A 105 -2.14 -5.84 14.91
C LEU A 105 -0.98 -5.75 15.90
N SER A 106 -1.11 -4.92 16.94
CA SER A 106 -0.18 -4.91 18.07
C SER A 106 0.01 -6.34 18.57
N GLN A 107 1.16 -6.94 18.27
CA GLN A 107 1.54 -8.17 18.95
C GLN A 107 1.88 -7.82 20.39
N PRO A 108 1.47 -8.62 21.38
CA PRO A 108 2.01 -8.47 22.72
C PRO A 108 3.55 -8.56 22.62
N PRO A 109 4.30 -7.76 23.41
CA PRO A 109 5.74 -7.81 23.37
C PRO A 109 6.21 -9.26 23.54
N PRO A 110 7.19 -9.72 22.75
CA PRO A 110 7.71 -11.07 22.91
C PRO A 110 8.15 -11.27 24.37
N PRO A 111 7.75 -12.36 25.03
CA PRO A 111 8.23 -12.68 26.37
C PRO A 111 9.74 -12.96 26.28
N GLY A 112 10.57 -11.94 26.48
CA GLY A 112 12.02 -12.10 26.42
C GLY A 112 12.88 -10.85 26.25
N SER A 113 12.31 -9.65 26.13
CA SER A 113 13.11 -8.41 25.97
C SER A 113 12.99 -7.48 27.17
N GLN A 114 13.32 -7.97 28.37
CA GLN A 114 13.79 -7.11 29.46
C GLN A 114 15.30 -7.29 29.58
N GLY A 115 16.04 -6.19 29.42
CA GLY A 115 17.49 -6.10 29.60
C GLY A 115 17.94 -6.34 31.04
N PRO A 116 19.26 -6.34 31.29
CA PRO A 116 19.91 -7.14 32.31
C PRO A 116 19.68 -6.59 33.73
N GLN A 117 19.09 -7.39 34.60
CA GLN A 117 19.18 -7.16 36.05
C GLN A 117 20.27 -8.06 36.64
N SER A 118 21.18 -7.41 37.34
CA SER A 118 22.34 -7.97 38.02
C SER A 118 21.98 -8.71 39.32
N VAL A 119 22.79 -9.76 39.59
CA VAL A 119 23.20 -10.40 40.88
C VAL A 119 22.17 -11.24 41.70
N PRO A 120 22.61 -12.16 42.59
CA PRO A 120 23.40 -13.40 42.35
C PRO A 120 22.81 -14.66 43.04
N ALA A 121 23.32 -15.84 42.65
CA ALA A 121 23.40 -17.14 43.35
C ALA A 121 22.30 -17.58 44.37
N ALA A 122 21.59 -18.69 44.07
CA ALA A 122 21.59 -19.94 44.85
C ALA A 122 20.56 -20.96 44.32
N ASP A 123 21.04 -22.18 44.09
CA ASP A 123 20.44 -23.49 44.40
C ASP A 123 19.02 -23.90 43.90
N GLY A 124 18.95 -25.04 43.19
CA GLY A 124 17.80 -25.95 43.26
C GLY A 124 17.03 -26.31 41.96
N GLY A 125 17.47 -27.37 41.27
CA GLY A 125 16.61 -28.42 40.69
C GLY A 125 15.76 -28.17 39.41
N PRO A 126 15.49 -29.21 38.59
CA PRO A 126 14.96 -29.06 37.23
C PRO A 126 13.44 -29.29 37.15
N GLN A 127 12.73 -28.45 36.41
CA GLN A 127 11.37 -28.79 35.98
C GLN A 127 11.06 -28.18 34.61
N GLY A 128 10.79 -29.07 33.66
CA GLY A 128 10.44 -28.73 32.30
C GLY A 128 9.09 -28.02 32.20
N SER A 129 8.99 -27.14 31.21
CA SER A 129 7.74 -26.96 30.50
C SER A 129 8.08 -26.72 29.03
N ASP A 130 7.74 -27.74 28.27
CA ASP A 130 7.71 -27.81 26.83
C ASP A 130 6.88 -26.65 26.27
N GLY A 131 7.58 -25.65 25.73
CA GLY A 131 6.99 -24.53 25.00
C GLY A 131 6.51 -25.01 23.65
N THR A 132 5.38 -25.71 23.62
CA THR A 132 4.69 -26.03 22.36
C THR A 132 4.33 -24.72 21.66
N PRO A 133 4.66 -24.55 20.36
CA PRO A 133 4.19 -23.40 19.60
C PRO A 133 2.67 -23.48 19.51
N LYS A 134 1.99 -22.39 19.84
CA LYS A 134 0.54 -22.24 19.71
C LYS A 134 0.16 -22.46 18.24
N VAL A 135 -0.22 -23.69 17.90
CA VAL A 135 -0.69 -24.06 16.56
C VAL A 135 -2.00 -23.30 16.35
N MET A 136 -1.97 -22.32 15.45
CA MET A 136 -3.13 -21.51 15.07
C MET A 136 -4.22 -22.43 14.53
N GLY A 137 -5.44 -22.35 15.07
CA GLY A 137 -6.53 -23.24 14.68
C GLY A 137 -7.14 -22.88 13.32
N PRO A 138 -7.89 -23.80 12.68
CA PRO A 138 -8.52 -23.56 11.37
C PRO A 138 -9.51 -22.38 11.36
N LEU A 139 -10.21 -22.12 12.49
CA LEU A 139 -11.11 -20.98 12.62
C LEU A 139 -10.41 -19.61 12.57
N ASP A 140 -9.15 -19.54 13.01
CA ASP A 140 -8.37 -18.31 12.98
C ASP A 140 -7.92 -17.98 11.55
N GLU A 141 -7.64 -18.98 10.73
CA GLU A 141 -7.28 -18.79 9.32
C GLU A 141 -8.47 -18.35 8.47
N ASP A 142 -9.67 -18.91 8.70
CA ASP A 142 -10.90 -18.48 8.03
C ASP A 142 -11.22 -17.00 8.32
N LEU A 143 -11.04 -16.58 9.57
CA LEU A 143 -11.26 -15.19 9.97
C LEU A 143 -10.24 -14.25 9.31
N LYS A 144 -8.95 -14.63 9.28
CA LYS A 144 -7.91 -13.86 8.58
C LYS A 144 -8.21 -13.75 7.09
N PHE A 145 -8.63 -14.85 6.46
CA PHE A 145 -9.01 -14.86 5.05
C PHE A 145 -10.17 -13.89 4.78
N LEU A 146 -11.22 -13.93 5.62
CA LEU A 146 -12.36 -13.02 5.48
C LEU A 146 -11.97 -11.56 5.70
N MET A 147 -11.12 -11.28 6.69
CA MET A 147 -10.60 -9.93 6.94
C MET A 147 -9.78 -9.41 5.75
N GLN A 148 -8.90 -10.25 5.19
CA GLN A 148 -8.11 -9.91 4.01
C GLN A 148 -8.99 -9.67 2.78
N GLN A 149 -9.98 -10.54 2.54
CA GLN A 149 -10.92 -10.36 1.43
C GLN A 149 -11.73 -9.06 1.60
N THR A 150 -12.15 -8.75 2.83
CA THR A 150 -12.88 -7.51 3.14
C THR A 150 -12.01 -6.28 2.89
N PHE A 151 -10.73 -6.33 3.27
CA PHE A 151 -9.77 -5.27 3.02
C PHE A 151 -9.59 -5.01 1.52
N ILE A 152 -9.34 -6.07 0.73
CA ILE A 152 -9.17 -5.97 -0.72
C ILE A 152 -10.42 -5.39 -1.39
N LYS A 153 -11.61 -5.88 -1.01
CA LYS A 153 -12.89 -5.37 -1.57
C LYS A 153 -13.12 -3.89 -1.26
N ARG A 154 -12.63 -3.40 -0.12
CA ARG A 154 -12.78 -2.01 0.32
C ARG A 154 -11.67 -1.08 -0.17
N THR A 155 -10.64 -1.61 -0.84
CA THR A 155 -9.49 -0.84 -1.33
C THR A 155 -9.30 -0.95 -2.86
N PRO A 156 -10.33 -0.65 -3.68
CA PRO A 156 -10.21 -0.72 -5.14
C PRO A 156 -9.13 0.20 -5.71
N SER A 157 -8.89 1.37 -5.11
CA SER A 157 -7.85 2.29 -5.56
C SER A 157 -6.44 1.74 -5.30
N LEU A 158 -6.25 0.92 -4.26
CA LEU A 158 -4.99 0.23 -4.02
C LEU A 158 -4.71 -0.80 -5.12
N ASN A 159 -5.73 -1.55 -5.54
CA ASN A 159 -5.61 -2.47 -6.68
C ASN A 159 -5.31 -1.73 -7.98
N LYS A 160 -5.98 -0.59 -8.21
CA LYS A 160 -5.70 0.30 -9.35
C LYS A 160 -4.26 0.81 -9.30
N LEU A 161 -3.73 1.14 -8.12
CA LEU A 161 -2.34 1.57 -7.93
C LEU A 161 -1.32 0.45 -8.19
N HIS A 162 -1.59 -0.79 -7.75
CA HIS A 162 -0.80 -1.97 -8.13
C HIS A 162 -0.73 -2.14 -9.65
N ARG A 163 -1.85 -1.97 -10.36
CA ARG A 163 -1.88 -2.06 -11.82
C ARG A 163 -1.20 -0.88 -12.49
N LEU A 164 -1.29 0.31 -11.92
CA LEU A 164 -0.54 1.47 -12.41
C LEU A 164 0.97 1.21 -12.34
N LEU A 165 1.47 0.68 -11.21
CA LEU A 165 2.87 0.28 -11.08
C LEU A 165 3.27 -0.73 -12.16
N ALA A 166 2.45 -1.77 -12.37
CA ALA A 166 2.69 -2.75 -13.42
C ALA A 166 2.71 -2.14 -14.83
N ILE A 167 1.86 -1.16 -15.14
CA ILE A 167 1.85 -0.45 -16.43
C ILE A 167 3.15 0.34 -16.62
N LEU A 168 3.62 1.06 -15.59
CA LEU A 168 4.82 1.88 -15.66
C LEU A 168 6.09 1.06 -15.94
N GLU A 169 6.08 -0.22 -15.55
CA GLU A 169 7.20 -1.17 -15.75
C GLU A 169 7.01 -2.08 -16.96
N ALA A 170 5.84 -2.06 -17.60
CA ALA A 170 5.49 -2.95 -18.70
C ALA A 170 5.98 -2.43 -20.06
N ARG A 171 6.05 -3.36 -21.02
CA ARG A 171 6.19 -3.02 -22.44
C ARG A 171 4.83 -2.69 -23.04
N LEU A 172 4.82 -1.85 -24.07
CA LEU A 172 3.60 -1.41 -24.75
C LEU A 172 2.67 -2.58 -25.15
N GLY A 173 3.21 -3.64 -25.75
CA GLY A 173 2.43 -4.82 -26.15
C GLY A 173 1.76 -5.54 -24.97
N GLN A 174 2.39 -5.58 -23.79
CA GLN A 174 1.80 -6.18 -22.59
C GLN A 174 0.62 -5.35 -22.08
N ILE A 175 0.71 -4.02 -22.17
CA ILE A 175 -0.38 -3.12 -21.76
C ILE A 175 -1.62 -3.36 -22.63
N VAL A 176 -1.43 -3.52 -23.95
CA VAL A 176 -2.53 -3.84 -24.88
C VAL A 176 -3.12 -5.21 -24.58
N GLU A 177 -2.28 -6.23 -24.33
CA GLU A 177 -2.78 -7.56 -23.95
C GLU A 177 -3.61 -7.51 -22.66
N TRP A 178 -3.16 -6.77 -21.64
CA TRP A 178 -3.92 -6.60 -20.40
C TRP A 178 -5.23 -5.84 -20.60
N TRP A 179 -5.27 -4.91 -21.56
CA TRP A 179 -6.48 -4.22 -21.97
C TRP A 179 -7.48 -5.16 -22.64
N ASP A 180 -7.02 -5.93 -23.64
CA ASP A 180 -7.84 -6.87 -24.40
C ASP A 180 -8.40 -8.00 -23.53
N ARG A 181 -7.62 -8.45 -22.55
CA ARG A 181 -8.05 -9.45 -21.56
C ARG A 181 -9.00 -8.89 -20.49
N GLY A 182 -9.24 -7.58 -20.45
CA GLY A 182 -10.11 -6.93 -19.47
C GLY A 182 -9.47 -6.64 -18.12
N THR A 183 -8.24 -7.11 -17.86
CA THR A 183 -7.53 -6.94 -16.58
C THR A 183 -7.46 -5.48 -16.12
N LEU A 184 -7.23 -4.54 -17.04
CA LEU A 184 -7.17 -3.11 -16.72
C LEU A 184 -8.56 -2.53 -16.43
N ARG A 185 -9.61 -2.98 -17.12
CA ARG A 185 -10.99 -2.55 -16.88
C ARG A 185 -11.48 -3.05 -15.51
N GLU A 186 -11.15 -4.28 -15.15
CA GLU A 186 -11.45 -4.85 -13.83
C GLU A 186 -10.75 -4.10 -12.69
N ALA A 187 -9.54 -3.59 -12.92
CA ALA A 187 -8.83 -2.70 -11.99
C ALA A 187 -9.38 -1.26 -11.98
N GLY A 188 -10.40 -0.94 -12.79
CA GLY A 188 -11.07 0.35 -12.82
C GLY A 188 -10.43 1.39 -13.74
N PHE A 189 -9.60 0.98 -14.71
CA PHE A 189 -9.07 1.89 -15.73
C PHE A 189 -10.07 2.10 -16.88
N SER A 190 -10.19 3.34 -17.32
CA SER A 190 -10.87 3.74 -18.55
C SER A 190 -9.93 3.71 -19.76
N SER A 191 -10.48 3.65 -20.98
CA SER A 191 -9.65 3.66 -22.21
C SER A 191 -8.86 4.95 -22.34
N GLU A 192 -9.45 6.08 -21.95
CA GLU A 192 -8.78 7.38 -21.92
C GLU A 192 -7.62 7.42 -20.93
N GLU A 193 -7.76 6.86 -19.73
CA GLU A 193 -6.64 6.76 -18.78
C GLU A 193 -5.50 5.91 -19.33
N VAL A 194 -5.79 4.74 -19.91
CA VAL A 194 -4.76 3.86 -20.48
C VAL A 194 -4.07 4.52 -21.68
N ARG A 195 -4.81 5.16 -22.58
CA ARG A 195 -4.23 5.91 -23.69
C ARG A 195 -3.32 7.04 -23.22
N ARG A 196 -3.73 7.81 -22.22
CA ARG A 196 -2.91 8.88 -21.64
C ARG A 196 -1.63 8.33 -21.00
N LEU A 197 -1.71 7.21 -20.27
CA LEU A 197 -0.54 6.53 -19.74
C LEU A 197 0.42 6.09 -20.85
N ILE A 198 -0.10 5.52 -21.95
CA ILE A 198 0.72 5.14 -23.10
C ILE A 198 1.41 6.37 -23.71
N TYR A 199 0.69 7.48 -23.90
CA TYR A 199 1.27 8.72 -24.43
C TYR A 199 2.34 9.30 -23.52
N SER A 200 2.19 9.19 -22.20
CA SER A 200 3.19 9.67 -21.23
C SER A 200 4.38 8.72 -21.08
N CYS A 201 4.19 7.41 -21.26
CA CYS A 201 5.23 6.41 -21.00
C CYS A 201 6.11 6.09 -22.22
N PHE A 202 5.59 6.27 -23.43
CA PHE A 202 6.27 5.83 -24.66
C PHE A 202 6.43 6.98 -25.66
N GLU A 203 7.61 7.07 -26.25
CA GLU A 203 7.90 8.00 -27.34
C GLU A 203 6.99 7.77 -28.56
N HIS A 204 6.83 8.81 -29.39
CA HIS A 204 5.98 8.71 -30.57
C HIS A 204 6.56 7.74 -31.60
N SER A 205 5.74 6.81 -32.05
CA SER A 205 6.04 5.84 -33.10
C SER A 205 4.73 5.34 -33.72
N ASP A 206 4.81 4.86 -34.96
CA ASP A 206 3.66 4.25 -35.65
C ASP A 206 3.10 3.06 -34.85
N TYR A 207 3.99 2.23 -34.29
CA TYR A 207 3.61 1.13 -33.41
C TYR A 207 2.82 1.59 -32.18
N ARG A 208 3.15 2.77 -31.61
CA ARG A 208 2.39 3.33 -30.48
C ARG A 208 0.98 3.73 -30.89
N GLU A 209 0.82 4.42 -32.02
CA GLU A 209 -0.50 4.83 -32.50
C GLU A 209 -1.37 3.63 -32.87
N ASP A 210 -0.78 2.58 -33.46
CA ASP A 210 -1.46 1.31 -33.70
C ASP A 210 -1.96 0.70 -32.39
N CYS A 211 -1.10 0.55 -31.38
CA CYS A 211 -1.51 0.04 -30.07
C CYS A 211 -2.60 0.90 -29.40
N ILE A 212 -2.53 2.22 -29.53
CA ILE A 212 -3.56 3.14 -29.01
C ILE A 212 -4.91 2.92 -29.68
N SER A 213 -4.92 2.58 -30.98
CA SER A 213 -6.16 2.31 -31.72
C SER A 213 -6.89 1.06 -31.22
N HIS A 214 -6.18 0.09 -30.63
CA HIS A 214 -6.75 -1.08 -29.96
C HIS A 214 -7.39 -0.73 -28.61
N VAL A 215 -6.87 0.30 -27.93
CA VAL A 215 -7.39 0.77 -26.64
C VAL A 215 -8.55 1.77 -26.85
N ARG A 216 -9.69 1.27 -27.35
CA ARG A 216 -10.95 2.03 -27.48
C ARG A 216 -11.96 1.72 -26.37
#